data_AF-A0AAJ0RJP3-F1
#
_entry.id   AF-A0AAJ0RJP3-F1
#
_cell.length_a   1.000
_cell.length_b   1.000
_cell.length_c   1.000
_cell.angle_alpha   90.00
_cell.angle_beta   90.00
_cell.angle_gamma   90.00
#
_symmetry.space_group_name_H-M   'P 1'
#
loop_
_entity.id
_entity.type
_entity.pdbx_description
1 polymer ?
#
loop_
_entity_poly.entity_id
_entity_poly.type
_entity_poly.pdbx_seq_one_letter_code
_entity_poly.pdbx_strand_id
1 'polypeptide(L)'
;MKDIFFFDSMLTPKIIIFIYWLGLISVVVGAIATMFSDYGGGFWSGLGVLLFGLIGTRVWCELLIVLFKINENLQKIANRE
;
A
#
# COMPACT_ATOMS: atom_id res chain seq x y z
N MET A 1 16.79 23.74 6.18
CA MET A 1 15.37 23.39 6.40
C MET A 1 14.48 23.95 5.28
N LYS A 2 14.76 23.60 4.03
CA LYS A 2 13.89 23.94 2.88
C LYS A 2 14.00 22.94 1.72
N ASP A 3 14.49 21.74 2.02
CA ASP A 3 14.69 20.64 1.06
C ASP A 3 13.94 19.36 1.43
N ILE A 4 13.15 19.40 2.49
CA ILE A 4 12.22 18.31 2.87
C ILE A 4 10.91 18.39 2.05
N PHE A 5 10.75 19.47 1.28
CA PHE A 5 9.60 19.74 0.42
C PHE A 5 9.93 19.70 -1.07
N PHE A 6 11.17 19.39 -1.46
CA PHE A 6 11.47 19.01 -2.84
C PHE A 6 11.01 17.57 -3.06
N PHE A 7 9.71 17.45 -3.32
CA PHE A 7 9.02 16.35 -4.00
C PHE A 7 9.53 16.17 -5.45
N ASP A 8 10.83 16.35 -5.67
CA ASP A 8 11.44 16.63 -6.98
C ASP A 8 12.36 15.49 -7.45
N SER A 9 12.54 14.44 -6.65
CA SER A 9 13.31 13.29 -7.11
C SER A 9 12.82 11.99 -6.49
N MET A 10 12.04 11.23 -7.26
CA MET A 10 11.93 9.76 -7.20
C MET A 10 11.57 9.12 -5.83
N LEU A 11 11.04 9.89 -4.87
CA LEU A 11 10.68 9.41 -3.54
C LEU A 11 9.36 8.64 -3.53
N THR A 12 8.43 9.05 -4.39
CA THR A 12 7.06 8.52 -4.40
C THR A 12 6.99 7.00 -4.60
N PRO A 13 7.70 6.38 -5.58
CA PRO A 13 7.67 4.93 -5.72
C PRO A 13 8.28 4.19 -4.51
N LYS A 14 9.35 4.70 -3.88
CA LYS A 14 9.98 4.06 -2.71
C LYS A 14 9.12 4.16 -1.44
N ILE A 15 8.46 5.31 -1.22
CA ILE A 15 7.53 5.51 -0.10
C ILE A 15 6.36 4.53 -0.20
N ILE A 16 5.83 4.27 -1.41
CA ILE A 16 4.70 3.36 -1.58
C ILE A 16 5.09 1.92 -1.27
N ILE A 17 6.30 1.48 -1.64
CA ILE A 17 6.81 0.15 -1.28
C ILE A 17 6.88 -0.03 0.25
N PHE A 18 7.26 1.02 0.98
CA PHE A 18 7.27 1.02 2.44
C PHE A 18 5.85 0.92 3.02
N ILE A 19 4.92 1.73 2.53
CA ILE A 19 3.49 1.69 2.92
C ILE A 19 2.87 0.33 2.61
N TYR A 20 3.21 -0.27 1.46
CA TYR A 20 2.74 -1.60 1.06
C TYR A 20 3.16 -2.67 2.06
N TRP A 21 4.42 -2.70 2.48
CA TRP A 21 4.89 -3.62 3.51
C TRP A 21 4.18 -3.39 4.85
N LEU A 22 3.99 -2.13 5.25
CA LEU A 22 3.25 -1.76 6.45
C LEU A 22 1.78 -2.21 6.40
N GLY A 23 1.12 -2.02 5.28
CA GLY A 23 -0.26 -2.46 5.05
C GLY A 23 -0.37 -3.98 5.10
N LEU A 24 0.57 -4.70 4.50
CA LEU A 24 0.60 -6.16 4.53
C LEU A 24 0.78 -6.69 5.95
N ILE A 25 1.70 -6.11 6.73
CA ILE A 25 1.88 -6.44 8.16
C ILE A 25 0.58 -6.15 8.92
N SER A 26 -0.07 -5.01 8.67
CA SER A 26 -1.31 -4.63 9.33
C SER A 26 -2.44 -5.62 9.05
N VAL A 27 -2.57 -6.10 7.80
CA VAL A 27 -3.56 -7.13 7.43
C VAL A 27 -3.27 -8.46 8.13
N VAL A 28 -2.01 -8.88 8.17
CA VAL A 28 -1.63 -10.14 8.83
C VAL A 28 -1.89 -10.07 10.33
N VAL A 29 -1.47 -8.98 10.99
CA VAL A 29 -1.72 -8.75 12.42
C VAL A 29 -3.22 -8.63 12.71
N GLY A 30 -3.95 -7.89 11.87
CA GLY A 30 -5.40 -7.74 11.98
C GLY A 30 -6.14 -9.06 11.82
N ALA A 31 -5.75 -9.89 10.85
CA ALA A 31 -6.33 -11.21 10.65
C ALA A 31 -6.02 -12.17 11.81
N ILE A 32 -4.81 -12.14 12.37
CA ILE A 32 -4.48 -12.92 13.57
C ILE A 32 -5.31 -12.41 14.75
N ALA A 33 -5.40 -11.10 14.97
CA ALA A 33 -6.19 -10.52 16.05
C ALA A 33 -7.67 -10.88 15.95
N THR A 34 -8.25 -10.90 14.74
CA THR A 34 -9.65 -11.32 14.55
C THR A 34 -9.84 -12.82 14.82
N MET A 35 -8.87 -13.68 14.46
CA MET A 35 -8.90 -15.11 14.80
C MET A 35 -8.86 -15.38 16.31
N PHE A 36 -8.15 -14.55 17.09
CA PHE A 36 -8.06 -14.68 18.56
C PHE A 36 -9.15 -13.90 19.32
N SER A 37 -10.01 -13.15 18.63
CA SER A 37 -11.09 -12.39 19.27
C SER A 37 -12.39 -13.21 19.35
N ASP A 38 -12.90 -13.41 20.57
CA ASP A 38 -14.16 -14.14 20.83
C ASP A 38 -15.38 -13.47 20.18
N TYR A 39 -15.30 -12.15 19.94
CA TYR A 39 -16.41 -11.36 19.42
C TYR A 39 -16.47 -11.33 17.87
N GLY A 40 -15.44 -11.84 17.19
CA GLY A 40 -15.17 -11.57 15.77
C GLY A 40 -15.73 -12.57 14.76
N GLY A 41 -16.48 -13.60 15.16
CA GLY A 41 -16.92 -14.66 14.24
C GLY A 41 -15.91 -15.80 14.04
N GLY A 42 -14.88 -15.86 14.89
CA GLY A 42 -13.93 -16.98 14.98
C GLY A 42 -12.96 -17.11 13.79
N PHE A 43 -12.34 -18.29 13.68
CA PHE A 43 -11.31 -18.60 12.69
C PHE A 43 -11.73 -18.33 11.24
N TRP A 44 -13.01 -18.51 10.92
CA TRP A 44 -13.56 -18.30 9.58
C TRP A 44 -13.58 -16.83 9.16
N SER A 45 -13.90 -15.92 10.08
CA SER A 45 -13.88 -14.48 9.77
C SER A 45 -12.44 -13.99 9.58
N GLY A 46 -11.52 -14.46 10.42
CA GLY A 46 -10.10 -14.16 10.29
C GLY A 46 -9.51 -14.66 8.98
N LEU A 47 -9.91 -15.86 8.52
CA LEU A 47 -9.50 -16.38 7.21
C LEU A 47 -10.03 -15.51 6.07
N GLY A 48 -11.28 -15.04 6.18
CA GLY A 48 -11.87 -14.10 5.22
C GLY A 48 -11.13 -12.77 5.16
N VAL A 49 -10.82 -12.17 6.31
CA VAL A 49 -10.04 -10.92 6.41
C VAL A 49 -8.63 -11.11 5.88
N LEU A 50 -8.00 -12.27 6.12
CA LEU A 50 -6.67 -12.57 5.63
C LEU A 50 -6.66 -12.66 4.10
N LEU A 51 -7.59 -13.40 3.50
CA LEU A 51 -7.70 -13.55 2.04
C LEU A 51 -8.08 -12.25 1.35
N PHE A 52 -9.19 -11.62 1.76
CA PHE A 52 -9.65 -10.38 1.14
C PHE A 52 -8.72 -9.20 1.44
N GLY A 53 -8.15 -9.13 2.65
CA GLY A 53 -7.22 -8.08 3.03
C GLY A 53 -5.89 -8.16 2.29
N LEU A 54 -5.35 -9.36 2.05
CA LEU A 54 -4.13 -9.54 1.26
C LEU A 54 -4.35 -9.18 -0.20
N ILE A 55 -5.43 -9.70 -0.80
CA ILE A 55 -5.78 -9.42 -2.20
C ILE A 55 -6.07 -7.93 -2.38
N GLY A 56 -6.89 -7.35 -1.49
CA GLY A 56 -7.22 -5.92 -1.52
C GLY A 56 -5.99 -5.03 -1.38
N THR A 57 -5.11 -5.33 -0.42
CA THR A 57 -3.86 -4.57 -0.21
C THR A 57 -2.94 -4.65 -1.43
N ARG A 58 -2.83 -5.82 -2.07
CA ARG A 58 -2.04 -6.02 -3.29
C ARG A 58 -2.57 -5.16 -4.43
N VAL A 59 -3.85 -5.29 -4.75
CA VAL A 59 -4.50 -4.56 -5.86
C VAL A 59 -4.45 -3.05 -5.61
N TRP A 60 -4.73 -2.61 -4.39
CA TRP A 60 -4.68 -1.19 -4.03
C TRP A 60 -3.28 -0.62 -4.17
N CYS A 61 -2.26 -1.32 -3.65
CA CYS A 61 -0.87 -0.86 -3.74
C CYS A 61 -0.33 -0.90 -5.18
N GLU A 62 -0.67 -1.91 -5.98
CA GLU A 62 -0.29 -1.95 -7.40
C GLU A 62 -0.90 -0.79 -8.18
N LEU A 63 -2.19 -0.48 -7.98
CA LEU A 63 -2.85 0.67 -8.59
C LEU A 63 -2.18 2.00 -8.22
N LEU A 64 -1.84 2.18 -6.94
CA LEU A 64 -1.10 3.37 -6.51
C LEU A 64 0.26 3.48 -7.23
N ILE A 65 1.05 2.41 -7.26
CA ILE A 65 2.36 2.40 -7.94
C ILE A 65 2.20 2.73 -9.43
N VAL A 66 1.21 2.14 -10.10
CA VAL A 66 0.93 2.39 -11.52
C VAL A 66 0.58 3.86 -11.76
N LEU A 67 -0.28 4.46 -10.93
CA LEU A 67 -0.70 5.85 -11.07
C LEU A 67 0.48 6.82 -10.90
N PHE A 68 1.34 6.57 -9.92
CA PHE A 68 2.57 7.36 -9.74
C PHE A 68 3.58 7.15 -10.86
N LYS A 69 3.67 5.93 -11.42
CA LYS A 69 4.51 5.67 -12.59
C LYS A 69 4.01 6.37 -13.84
N ILE A 70 2.69 6.50 -14.02
CA ILE A 70 2.09 7.30 -15.10
C ILE A 70 2.44 8.78 -14.91
N ASN A 71 2.33 9.30 -13.68
CA ASN A 71 2.71 10.67 -13.37
C ASN A 71 4.19 10.96 -13.67
N GLU A 72 5.11 10.06 -13.30
CA GLU A 72 6.53 10.19 -13.65
C GLU A 72 6.77 10.19 -15.17
N ASN A 73 6.05 9.34 -15.92
CA ASN A 73 6.18 9.31 -17.38
C ASN A 73 5.61 10.58 -18.03
N LEU A 74 4.50 11.12 -17.52
CA LEU A 74 3.95 12.40 -17.97
C LEU A 74 4.90 13.57 -17.71
N GLN A 75 5.50 13.64 -16.52
CA GLN A 75 6.53 14.65 -16.21
C GLN A 75 7.74 14.55 -17.14
N LYS A 76 8.18 13.33 -17.48
CA LYS A 76 9.29 13.12 -18.44
C LYS A 76 8.96 13.59 -19.85
N ILE A 77 7.70 13.51 -20.27
CA ILE A 77 7.25 14.01 -21.58
C ILE A 77 7.12 15.53 -21.54
N ALA A 78 6.58 16.10 -20.46
CA ALA A 78 6.40 17.54 -20.30
C ALA A 78 7.73 18.31 -20.23
N ASN A 79 8.77 17.75 -19.59
CA ASN A 79 10.12 18.34 -19.54
C ASN A 79 10.99 18.01 -20.76
N ARG A 80 10.41 17.44 -21.83
CA ARG A 80 11.11 17.15 -23.09
C ARG A 80 11.00 18.27 -24.13
N GLU A 81 10.54 19.45 -23.72
CA GLU A 81 10.68 20.73 -24.42
C GLU A 81 11.65 21.65 -23.67
#